data_AF-Q62597-F1
#
_entry.id   AF-Q62597-F1
#
_cell.length_a   1.000
_cell.length_b   1.000
_cell.length_c   1.000
_cell.angle_alpha   90.00
_cell.angle_beta   90.00
_cell.angle_gamma   90.00
#
_symmetry.space_group_name_H-M   'P 1'
#
loop_
_entity.id
_entity.type
_entity.pdbx_description
1 polymer ?
#
loop_
_entity_poly.entity_id
_entity_poly.type
_entity_poly.pdbx_seq_one_letter_code
_entity_poly.pdbx_strand_id
1 'polypeptide(L)'
;FMEVLTKILQQGTEFDTLAETVLADRFERLVELVTMMGDQGELPIAMALANVVPCSQWDELARVLVTLFDSRHLLYQLLWNMFSKEVELADSMQTLFRGNSLASKIMTFCFKVYGATYLQKLLDPLLRIIITSSDWQHVSFEVDPTRLEPSESLEENQRNLLQMTEKFFHAIISSSSEFPSQLRSVCHCLYQATCHSLLNKATVKEKKENKKSVPESSCFSCGLNNRWLASASLRTASVPSEVPCS
;
A
#
# COMPACT_ATOMS: atom_id res chain seq x y z
N PHE A 1 21.04 -37.85 44.72
CA PHE A 1 20.17 -36.75 44.22
C PHE A 1 21.01 -35.64 43.57
N MET A 2 21.97 -35.04 44.28
CA MET A 2 22.92 -34.06 43.71
C MET A 2 23.67 -34.59 42.47
N GLU A 3 24.22 -35.81 42.51
CA GLU A 3 24.92 -36.41 41.36
C GLU A 3 24.03 -36.61 40.11
N VAL A 4 22.72 -36.84 40.30
CA VAL A 4 21.78 -36.99 39.19
C VAL A 4 21.53 -35.64 38.53
N LEU A 5 21.40 -34.59 39.34
CA LEU A 5 21.20 -33.21 38.87
C LEU A 5 22.44 -32.69 38.14
N THR A 6 23.64 -33.03 38.61
CA THR A 6 24.91 -32.70 37.93
C THR A 6 25.06 -33.45 36.61
N LYS A 7 24.62 -34.71 36.53
CA LYS A 7 24.65 -35.49 35.27
C LYS A 7 23.69 -34.95 34.20
N ILE A 8 22.53 -34.44 34.60
CA ILE A 8 21.58 -33.79 33.69
C ILE A 8 22.16 -32.47 33.16
N LEU A 9 22.77 -31.65 34.04
CA LEU A 9 23.45 -30.40 33.65
C LEU A 9 24.66 -30.65 32.72
N GLN A 10 25.40 -31.74 32.91
CA GLN A 10 26.55 -32.11 32.07
C GLN A 10 26.15 -32.76 30.74
N GLN A 11 24.92 -33.28 30.60
CA GLN A 11 24.40 -33.86 29.35
C GLN A 11 23.96 -32.81 28.33
N GLY A 12 24.18 -31.51 28.59
CA GLY A 12 23.89 -30.45 27.63
C GLY A 12 22.39 -30.17 27.49
N THR A 13 21.66 -30.09 28.61
CA THR A 13 20.36 -29.41 28.57
C THR A 13 20.59 -27.96 28.15
N GLU A 14 20.08 -27.60 26.98
CA GLU A 14 20.14 -26.25 26.43
C GLU A 14 19.31 -25.29 27.31
N PHE A 15 19.89 -24.77 28.38
CA PHE A 15 19.24 -23.71 29.16
C PHE A 15 19.13 -22.41 28.36
N ASP A 16 19.97 -22.24 27.33
CA ASP A 16 19.90 -21.12 26.38
C ASP A 16 18.57 -21.14 25.61
N THR A 17 18.05 -22.30 25.21
CA THR A 17 16.75 -22.38 24.53
C THR A 17 15.58 -22.04 25.45
N LEU A 18 15.67 -22.29 26.76
CA LEU A 18 14.66 -21.82 27.72
C LEU A 18 14.66 -20.28 27.85
N ALA A 19 15.84 -19.65 27.92
CA ALA A 19 15.94 -18.19 27.97
C ALA A 19 15.40 -17.55 26.67
N GLU A 20 15.73 -18.12 25.52
CA GLU A 20 15.21 -17.71 24.22
C GLU A 20 13.69 -17.92 24.11
N THR A 21 13.16 -19.04 24.61
CA THR A 21 11.71 -19.33 24.64
C THR A 21 10.97 -18.32 25.53
N VAL A 22 11.51 -17.99 26.71
CA VAL A 22 10.91 -16.99 27.61
C VAL A 22 10.97 -15.57 27.02
N LEU A 23 12.02 -15.25 26.27
CA LEU A 23 12.10 -13.97 25.54
C LEU A 23 11.09 -13.93 24.38
N ALA A 24 10.96 -15.01 23.61
CA ALA A 24 9.98 -15.14 22.54
C ALA A 24 8.56 -14.93 23.08
N ASP A 25 8.18 -15.59 24.18
CA ASP A 25 6.88 -15.42 24.84
C ASP A 25 6.60 -13.97 25.25
N ARG A 26 7.62 -13.23 25.67
CA ARG A 26 7.47 -11.81 26.02
C ARG A 26 7.24 -10.94 24.79
N PHE A 27 7.95 -11.19 23.69
CA PHE A 27 7.75 -10.47 22.44
C PHE A 27 6.40 -10.82 21.81
N GLU A 28 5.93 -12.06 21.91
CA GLU A 28 4.61 -12.51 21.47
C GLU A 28 3.50 -11.67 22.13
N ARG A 29 3.57 -11.50 23.46
CA ARG A 29 2.62 -10.65 24.21
C ARG A 29 2.67 -9.19 23.79
N LEU A 30 3.86 -8.67 23.50
CA LEU A 30 4.01 -7.29 23.01
C LEU A 30 3.39 -7.13 21.62
N VAL A 31 3.60 -8.09 20.72
CA VAL A 31 3.00 -8.13 19.39
C VAL A 31 1.47 -8.16 19.51
N GLU A 32 0.91 -9.01 20.37
CA GLU A 32 -0.53 -9.08 20.64
C GLU A 32 -1.09 -7.73 21.08
N LEU A 33 -0.42 -7.07 22.04
CA LEU A 33 -0.82 -5.74 22.50
C LEU A 33 -0.81 -4.72 21.37
N VAL A 34 0.26 -4.67 20.56
CA VAL A 34 0.37 -3.72 19.43
C VAL A 34 -0.71 -3.96 18.38
N THR A 35 -1.11 -5.21 18.16
CA THR A 35 -2.18 -5.59 17.22
C THR A 35 -3.58 -5.60 17.80
N MET A 36 -3.72 -5.25 19.08
CA MET A 36 -5.02 -5.26 19.75
C MET A 36 -5.98 -4.31 19.05
N MET A 37 -7.17 -4.83 18.75
CA MET A 37 -8.27 -4.07 18.16
C MET A 37 -9.25 -3.66 19.26
N GLY A 38 -9.65 -2.39 19.26
CA GLY A 38 -10.76 -1.91 20.09
C GLY A 38 -12.12 -2.34 19.52
N ASP A 39 -13.19 -2.05 20.27
CA ASP A 39 -14.57 -2.45 19.93
C ASP A 39 -15.05 -1.92 18.56
N GLN A 40 -14.47 -0.82 18.09
CA GLN A 40 -14.80 -0.19 16.80
C GLN A 40 -13.80 -0.55 15.69
N GLY A 41 -12.90 -1.51 15.91
CA GLY A 41 -11.84 -1.88 14.97
C GLY A 41 -10.67 -0.88 14.92
N GLU A 42 -10.58 -0.01 15.92
CA GLU A 42 -9.47 0.92 16.10
C GLU A 42 -8.21 0.19 16.56
N LEU A 43 -7.04 0.71 16.20
CA LEU A 43 -5.74 0.21 16.62
C LEU A 43 -5.07 1.18 17.60
N PRO A 44 -5.52 1.24 18.86
CA PRO A 44 -5.15 2.33 19.77
C PRO A 44 -3.64 2.43 20.00
N ILE A 45 -2.95 1.29 20.14
CA ILE A 45 -1.50 1.27 20.38
C ILE A 45 -0.74 1.71 19.13
N ALA A 46 -1.08 1.17 17.95
CA ALA A 46 -0.43 1.56 16.71
C ALA A 46 -0.64 3.05 16.40
N MET A 47 -1.84 3.57 16.64
CA MET A 47 -2.16 5.00 16.46
C MET A 47 -1.46 5.89 17.49
N ALA A 48 -1.31 5.43 18.74
CA ALA A 48 -0.52 6.15 19.74
C ALA A 48 0.95 6.21 19.33
N LEU A 49 1.53 5.08 18.90
CA LEU A 49 2.91 5.00 18.39
C LEU A 49 3.14 5.94 17.21
N ALA A 50 2.18 6.01 16.28
CA ALA A 50 2.25 6.92 15.13
C ALA A 50 2.40 8.40 15.54
N ASN A 51 1.84 8.81 16.68
CA ASN A 51 1.88 10.19 17.17
C ASN A 51 3.10 10.50 18.03
N VAL A 52 3.65 9.52 18.75
CA VAL A 52 4.76 9.75 19.70
C VAL A 52 6.14 9.49 19.10
N VAL A 53 6.24 8.64 18.07
CA VAL A 53 7.52 8.30 17.44
C VAL A 53 8.01 9.47 16.59
N PRO A 54 9.28 9.92 16.77
CA PRO A 54 9.85 11.01 15.99
C PRO A 54 9.86 10.72 14.48
N CYS A 55 9.68 11.75 13.66
CA CYS A 55 9.60 11.61 12.19
C CYS A 55 10.85 10.97 11.56
N SER A 56 12.01 11.06 12.21
CA SER A 56 13.26 10.42 11.78
C SER A 56 13.22 8.89 11.80
N GLN A 57 12.29 8.30 12.57
CA GLN A 57 12.14 6.85 12.70
C GLN A 57 10.92 6.30 11.94
N TRP A 58 10.16 7.14 11.24
CA TRP A 58 8.92 6.71 10.62
C TRP A 58 9.11 5.67 9.49
N ASP A 59 10.24 5.66 8.80
CA ASP A 59 10.51 4.64 7.78
C ASP A 59 10.64 3.25 8.42
N GLU A 60 11.32 3.20 9.57
CA GLU A 60 11.48 1.97 10.35
C GLU A 60 10.17 1.56 11.04
N LEU A 61 9.42 2.53 11.57
CA LEU A 61 8.10 2.28 12.14
C LEU A 61 7.13 1.72 11.10
N ALA A 62 7.10 2.30 9.89
CA ALA A 62 6.27 1.81 8.79
C ALA A 62 6.63 0.36 8.43
N ARG A 63 7.92 0.06 8.33
CA ARG A 63 8.43 -1.30 8.09
C ARG A 63 7.94 -2.27 9.17
N VAL A 64 8.17 -1.94 10.45
CA VAL A 64 7.81 -2.80 11.58
C VAL A 64 6.30 -3.02 11.63
N LEU A 65 5.49 -1.97 11.54
CA LEU A 65 4.03 -2.08 11.59
C LEU A 65 3.50 -2.93 10.43
N VAL A 66 3.93 -2.69 9.20
CA VAL A 66 3.45 -3.47 8.05
C VAL A 66 3.84 -4.94 8.20
N THR A 67 5.09 -5.25 8.53
CA THR A 67 5.54 -6.64 8.69
C THR A 67 4.78 -7.35 9.83
N LEU A 68 4.60 -6.68 10.96
CA LEU A 68 3.93 -7.25 12.13
C LEU A 68 2.44 -7.51 11.85
N PHE A 69 1.72 -6.52 11.31
CA PHE A 69 0.30 -6.67 11.01
C PHE A 69 0.04 -7.65 9.86
N ASP A 70 0.91 -7.72 8.86
CA ASP A 70 0.81 -8.72 7.79
C ASP A 70 1.00 -10.15 8.32
N SER A 71 1.98 -10.35 9.21
CA SER A 71 2.23 -11.66 9.83
C SER A 71 1.05 -12.19 10.67
N ARG A 72 0.19 -11.30 11.16
CA ARG A 72 -1.03 -11.63 11.91
C ARG A 72 -2.31 -11.56 11.06
N HIS A 73 -2.20 -11.38 9.75
CA HIS A 73 -3.33 -11.21 8.82
C HIS A 73 -4.23 -10.00 9.13
N LEU A 74 -3.68 -8.98 9.77
CA LEU A 74 -4.34 -7.73 10.16
C LEU A 74 -3.90 -6.52 9.33
N LEU A 75 -3.23 -6.74 8.20
CA LEU A 75 -2.70 -5.67 7.35
C LEU A 75 -3.80 -4.71 6.89
N TYR A 76 -4.97 -5.21 6.51
CA TYR A 76 -6.07 -4.38 6.05
C TYR A 76 -6.55 -3.39 7.13
N GLN A 77 -6.62 -3.85 8.38
CA GLN A 77 -7.03 -3.05 9.53
C GLN A 77 -6.02 -1.93 9.79
N LEU A 78 -4.72 -2.21 9.68
CA LEU A 78 -3.67 -1.20 9.77
C LEU A 78 -3.83 -0.14 8.67
N LEU A 79 -3.95 -0.58 7.41
CA LEU A 79 -4.08 0.32 6.26
C LEU A 79 -5.33 1.19 6.38
N TRP A 80 -6.46 0.61 6.78
CA TRP A 80 -7.72 1.33 6.96
C TRP A 80 -7.59 2.43 8.02
N ASN A 81 -7.02 2.11 9.18
CA ASN A 81 -6.85 3.08 10.26
C ASN A 81 -5.90 4.23 9.86
N MET A 82 -4.75 3.89 9.26
CA MET A 82 -3.74 4.87 8.85
C MET A 82 -4.23 5.76 7.70
N PHE A 83 -4.86 5.17 6.68
CA PHE A 83 -5.37 5.93 5.53
C PHE A 83 -6.58 6.77 5.92
N SER A 84 -7.51 6.23 6.71
CA SER A 84 -8.67 7.01 7.18
C SER A 84 -8.22 8.21 7.99
N LYS A 85 -7.20 8.06 8.85
CA LYS A 85 -6.67 9.17 9.63
C LYS A 85 -6.00 10.24 8.77
N GLU A 86 -5.19 9.83 7.80
CA GLU A 86 -4.56 10.77 6.86
C GLU A 86 -5.61 11.57 6.08
N VAL A 87 -6.64 10.89 5.60
CA VAL A 87 -7.73 11.47 4.81
C VAL A 87 -8.59 12.43 5.67
N GLU A 88 -8.82 12.11 6.95
CA GLU A 88 -9.51 12.97 7.91
C GLU A 88 -8.75 14.28 8.16
N LEU A 89 -7.42 14.18 8.29
CA LEU A 89 -6.55 15.33 8.57
C LEU A 89 -6.25 16.18 7.32
N ALA A 90 -6.46 15.64 6.12
CA ALA A 90 -6.15 16.35 4.89
C ALA A 90 -7.17 17.49 4.59
N ASP A 91 -6.66 18.70 4.43
CA ASP A 91 -7.44 19.88 4.01
C ASP A 91 -8.10 19.68 2.64
N SER A 92 -7.35 19.08 1.70
CA SER A 92 -7.76 18.91 0.31
C SER A 92 -7.34 17.54 -0.23
N MET A 93 -8.02 17.09 -1.30
CA MET A 93 -7.66 15.82 -1.96
C MET A 93 -6.33 15.92 -2.72
N GLN A 94 -5.90 17.14 -3.07
CA GLN A 94 -4.67 17.39 -3.83
C GLN A 94 -3.39 17.24 -3.00
N THR A 95 -3.49 17.25 -1.66
CA THR A 95 -2.36 17.12 -0.72
C THR A 95 -2.26 15.72 -0.10
N LEU A 96 -3.25 14.88 -0.34
CA LEU A 96 -3.43 13.55 0.22
C LEU A 96 -2.33 12.59 -0.28
N PHE A 97 -1.61 11.95 0.65
CA PHE A 97 -0.46 11.05 0.40
C PHE A 97 0.68 11.65 -0.44
N ARG A 98 0.79 12.99 -0.51
CA ARG A 98 1.88 13.70 -1.17
C ARG A 98 2.94 14.24 -0.20
N GLY A 99 2.68 14.14 1.10
CA GLY A 99 3.56 14.61 2.16
C GLY A 99 4.42 13.51 2.77
N ASN A 100 5.39 13.95 3.58
CA ASN A 100 6.14 13.09 4.49
C ASN A 100 5.25 12.79 5.71
N SER A 101 4.35 11.81 5.58
CA SER A 101 3.52 11.29 6.67
C SER A 101 3.80 9.80 6.89
N LEU A 102 3.47 9.29 8.07
CA LEU A 102 3.60 7.86 8.35
C LEU A 102 2.73 7.02 7.39
N ALA A 103 1.53 7.50 7.06
CA ALA A 103 0.64 6.79 6.14
C ALA A 103 1.21 6.71 4.71
N SER A 104 1.84 7.78 4.21
CA SER A 104 2.59 7.76 2.94
C SER A 104 3.76 6.76 2.98
N LYS A 105 4.48 6.68 4.10
CA LYS A 105 5.59 5.73 4.28
C LYS A 105 5.11 4.28 4.32
N ILE A 106 4.02 4.00 5.05
CA ILE A 106 3.35 2.69 5.07
C ILE A 106 2.92 2.28 3.65
N MET A 107 2.26 3.18 2.92
CA MET A 107 1.84 2.92 1.54
C MET A 107 3.04 2.60 0.64
N THR A 108 4.08 3.42 0.69
CA THR A 108 5.32 3.24 -0.10
C THR A 108 5.99 1.92 0.23
N PHE A 109 6.06 1.57 1.52
CA PHE A 109 6.64 0.31 1.97
C PHE A 109 5.85 -0.90 1.45
N CYS A 110 4.52 -0.87 1.50
CA CYS A 110 3.66 -1.90 0.89
C CYS A 110 3.94 -2.07 -0.61
N PHE A 111 3.99 -0.97 -1.38
CA PHE A 111 4.33 -1.02 -2.81
C PHE A 111 5.72 -1.60 -3.07
N LYS A 112 6.69 -1.28 -2.22
CA LYS A 112 8.04 -1.81 -2.31
C LYS A 112 8.07 -3.32 -2.06
N VAL A 113 7.52 -3.79 -0.95
CA VAL A 113 7.65 -5.21 -0.53
C VAL A 113 6.81 -6.14 -1.40
N TYR A 114 5.58 -5.76 -1.76
CA TYR A 114 4.69 -6.62 -2.55
C TYR A 114 4.80 -6.38 -4.06
N GLY A 115 5.31 -5.21 -4.47
CA GLY A 115 5.37 -4.80 -5.88
C GLY A 115 6.74 -4.98 -6.54
N ALA A 116 7.82 -5.18 -5.80
CA ALA A 116 9.17 -5.27 -6.37
C ALA A 116 9.27 -6.30 -7.50
N THR A 117 8.85 -7.54 -7.24
CA THR A 117 8.88 -8.62 -8.25
C THR A 117 7.98 -8.34 -9.44
N TYR A 118 6.81 -7.73 -9.21
CA TYR A 118 5.89 -7.34 -10.28
C TYR A 118 6.49 -6.26 -11.18
N LEU A 119 7.01 -5.17 -10.60
CA LEU A 119 7.65 -4.09 -11.34
C LEU A 119 8.90 -4.57 -12.07
N GLN A 120 9.71 -5.43 -11.44
CA GLN A 120 10.88 -5.99 -12.09
C GLN A 120 10.47 -6.80 -13.33
N LYS A 121 9.53 -7.74 -13.20
CA LYS A 121 9.07 -8.55 -14.35
C LYS A 121 8.44 -7.71 -15.46
N LEU A 122 7.76 -6.62 -15.10
CA LEU A 122 7.12 -5.71 -16.06
C LEU A 122 8.13 -4.82 -16.80
N LEU A 123 9.06 -4.20 -16.07
CA LEU A 123 9.93 -3.15 -16.60
C LEU A 123 11.27 -3.68 -17.12
N ASP A 124 11.83 -4.75 -16.55
CA ASP A 124 13.10 -5.34 -16.98
C ASP A 124 13.14 -5.66 -18.49
N PRO A 125 12.13 -6.35 -19.09
CA PRO A 125 12.17 -6.63 -20.53
C PRO A 125 12.12 -5.35 -21.39
N LEU A 126 11.36 -4.32 -20.97
CA LEU A 126 11.28 -3.05 -21.67
C LEU A 126 12.61 -2.31 -21.63
N LEU A 127 13.23 -2.22 -20.45
CA LEU A 127 14.53 -1.59 -20.28
C LEU A 127 15.62 -2.31 -21.05
N ARG A 128 15.61 -3.65 -21.10
CA ARG A 128 16.55 -4.43 -21.91
C ARG A 128 16.43 -4.12 -23.40
N ILE A 129 15.20 -3.98 -23.92
CA ILE A 129 14.97 -3.60 -25.32
C ILE A 129 15.60 -2.24 -25.61
N ILE A 130 15.44 -1.26 -24.73
CA ILE A 130 16.01 0.08 -24.91
C ILE A 130 17.54 0.06 -24.89
N ILE A 131 18.11 -0.66 -23.93
CA ILE A 131 19.56 -0.60 -23.66
C ILE A 131 20.34 -1.48 -24.65
N THR A 132 19.76 -2.62 -25.06
CA THR A 132 20.52 -3.68 -25.77
C THR A 132 20.13 -3.81 -27.25
N SER A 133 18.93 -3.37 -27.66
CA SER A 133 18.54 -3.48 -29.06
C SER A 133 19.32 -2.50 -29.93
N SER A 134 19.80 -2.99 -31.07
CA SER A 134 20.44 -2.17 -32.11
C SER A 134 19.53 -1.02 -32.58
N ASP A 135 18.22 -1.22 -32.52
CA ASP A 135 17.22 -0.22 -32.96
C ASP A 135 17.20 1.03 -32.07
N TRP A 136 17.69 0.92 -30.83
CA TRP A 136 17.64 2.00 -29.82
C TRP A 136 19.02 2.52 -29.41
N GLN A 137 20.11 1.93 -29.92
CA GLN A 137 21.48 2.20 -29.47
C GLN A 137 21.98 3.64 -29.78
N HIS A 138 21.41 4.29 -30.79
CA HIS A 138 21.75 5.66 -31.21
C HIS A 138 20.55 6.61 -31.15
N VAL A 139 19.51 6.24 -30.40
CA VAL A 139 18.29 7.05 -30.30
C VAL A 139 18.45 8.12 -29.22
N SER A 140 18.22 9.38 -29.60
CA SER A 140 18.10 10.49 -28.66
C SER A 140 16.64 10.72 -28.28
N PHE A 141 16.44 11.12 -27.02
CA PHE A 141 15.14 11.50 -26.44
C PHE A 141 15.14 12.96 -25.97
N GLU A 142 16.17 13.74 -26.33
CA GLU A 142 16.28 15.14 -25.91
C GLU A 142 15.26 16.00 -26.67
N VAL A 143 14.31 16.57 -25.93
CA VAL A 143 13.21 17.38 -26.48
C VAL A 143 13.31 18.85 -26.09
N ASP A 144 14.35 19.23 -25.34
CA ASP A 144 14.69 20.62 -25.06
C ASP A 144 15.51 21.20 -26.21
N PRO A 145 14.98 22.18 -26.98
CA PRO A 145 15.70 22.76 -28.11
C PRO A 145 17.02 23.43 -27.71
N THR A 146 17.18 23.84 -26.45
CA THR A 146 18.41 24.49 -25.97
C THR A 146 19.53 23.51 -25.65
N ARG A 147 19.21 22.21 -25.56
CA ARG A 147 20.15 21.12 -25.25
C ARG A 147 20.33 20.16 -26.43
N LEU A 148 19.71 20.46 -27.57
CA LEU A 148 19.73 19.64 -28.77
C LEU A 148 21.08 19.79 -29.50
N GLU A 149 21.70 18.67 -29.83
CA GLU A 149 22.92 18.66 -30.63
C GLU A 149 22.62 19.08 -32.08
N PRO A 150 23.55 19.75 -32.79
CA PRO A 150 23.31 20.25 -34.16
C PRO A 150 22.99 19.16 -35.19
N SER A 151 23.36 17.90 -34.90
CA SER A 151 23.09 16.73 -35.75
C SER A 151 21.74 16.08 -35.49
N GLU A 152 21.04 16.45 -34.42
CA GLU A 152 19.77 15.83 -34.01
C GLU A 152 18.56 16.60 -34.55
N SER A 153 17.47 15.88 -34.75
CA SER A 153 16.18 16.45 -35.14
C SER A 153 15.22 16.43 -33.95
N LEU A 154 14.70 17.60 -33.56
CA LEU A 154 13.73 17.72 -32.47
C LEU A 154 12.47 16.87 -32.73
N GLU A 155 11.97 16.88 -33.96
CA GLU A 155 10.77 16.14 -34.35
C GLU A 155 10.98 14.62 -34.23
N GLU A 156 12.17 14.14 -34.61
CA GLU A 156 12.53 12.74 -34.46
C GLU A 156 12.64 12.34 -32.97
N ASN A 157 13.32 13.14 -32.15
CA ASN A 157 13.46 12.87 -30.72
C ASN A 157 12.10 12.86 -30.00
N GLN A 158 11.20 13.77 -30.36
CA GLN A 158 9.82 13.78 -29.84
C GLN A 158 9.06 12.51 -30.23
N ARG A 159 9.17 12.06 -31.49
CA ARG A 159 8.55 10.82 -31.95
C ARG A 159 9.12 9.61 -31.21
N ASN A 160 10.44 9.56 -31.00
CA ASN A 160 11.11 8.50 -30.25
C ASN A 160 10.59 8.42 -28.81
N LEU A 161 10.48 9.57 -28.14
CA LEU A 161 9.96 9.66 -26.77
C LEU A 161 8.50 9.23 -26.68
N LEU A 162 7.65 9.62 -27.62
CA LEU A 162 6.25 9.20 -27.68
C LEU A 162 6.12 7.69 -27.90
N GLN A 163 6.85 7.14 -28.88
CA GLN A 163 6.86 5.70 -29.13
C GLN A 163 7.31 4.90 -27.92
N MET A 164 8.32 5.39 -27.19
CA MET A 164 8.79 4.74 -25.97
C MET A 164 7.73 4.81 -24.87
N THR A 165 7.18 6.00 -24.63
CA THR A 165 6.15 6.23 -23.61
C THR A 165 4.92 5.35 -23.87
N GLU A 166 4.49 5.23 -25.13
CA GLU A 166 3.39 4.36 -25.52
C GLU A 166 3.65 2.90 -25.16
N LYS A 167 4.86 2.37 -25.44
CA LYS A 167 5.23 1.00 -25.07
C LYS A 167 5.18 0.76 -23.57
N PHE A 168 5.74 1.67 -22.77
CA PHE A 168 5.70 1.57 -21.31
C PHE A 168 4.28 1.66 -20.78
N PHE A 169 3.51 2.63 -21.25
CA PHE A 169 2.14 2.85 -20.81
C PHE A 169 1.26 1.65 -21.16
N HIS A 170 1.36 1.14 -22.40
CA HIS A 170 0.64 -0.05 -22.84
C HIS A 170 0.97 -1.27 -21.98
N ALA A 171 2.24 -1.52 -21.67
CA ALA A 171 2.63 -2.62 -20.79
C ALA A 171 1.98 -2.51 -19.39
N ILE A 172 1.97 -1.30 -18.80
CA ILE A 172 1.38 -1.06 -17.47
C ILE A 172 -0.14 -1.25 -17.46
N ILE A 173 -0.86 -0.81 -18.49
CA ILE A 173 -2.32 -0.99 -18.53
C ILE A 173 -2.70 -2.43 -18.86
N SER A 174 -1.86 -3.16 -19.61
CA SER A 174 -2.10 -4.55 -20.00
C SER A 174 -1.74 -5.56 -18.91
N SER A 175 -0.87 -5.21 -17.95
CA SER A 175 -0.43 -6.08 -16.86
C SER A 175 -1.49 -6.32 -15.76
N SER A 176 -2.76 -6.05 -16.07
CA SER A 176 -3.85 -6.10 -15.09
C SER A 176 -4.20 -7.46 -14.54
N SER A 177 -3.82 -8.55 -15.20
CA SER A 177 -3.91 -9.91 -14.68
C SER A 177 -2.76 -10.25 -13.73
N GLU A 178 -1.60 -9.63 -13.91
CA GLU A 178 -0.34 -9.95 -13.19
C GLU A 178 -0.16 -9.11 -11.91
N PHE A 179 -0.99 -8.09 -11.72
CA PHE A 179 -0.87 -7.20 -10.55
C PHE A 179 -1.15 -7.94 -9.23
N PRO A 180 -0.24 -7.87 -8.24
CA PRO A 180 -0.31 -8.64 -6.99
C PRO A 180 -1.59 -8.40 -6.19
N SER A 181 -2.15 -9.46 -5.61
CA SER A 181 -3.38 -9.36 -4.80
C SER A 181 -3.22 -8.47 -3.56
N GLN A 182 -2.06 -8.52 -2.90
CA GLN A 182 -1.75 -7.64 -1.76
C GLN A 182 -1.82 -6.17 -2.16
N LEU A 183 -1.25 -5.81 -3.32
CA LEU A 183 -1.33 -4.44 -3.82
C LEU A 183 -2.74 -4.06 -4.26
N ARG A 184 -3.53 -5.00 -4.78
CA ARG A 184 -4.96 -4.73 -5.03
C ARG A 184 -5.67 -4.37 -3.75
N SER A 185 -5.43 -5.10 -2.67
CA SER A 185 -6.02 -4.81 -1.36
C SER A 185 -5.59 -3.42 -0.85
N VAL A 186 -4.31 -3.05 -1.00
CA VAL A 186 -3.81 -1.71 -0.63
C VAL A 186 -4.53 -0.63 -1.45
N CYS A 187 -4.54 -0.75 -2.77
CA CYS A 187 -5.21 0.21 -3.67
C CYS A 187 -6.71 0.30 -3.40
N HIS A 188 -7.36 -0.83 -3.13
CA HIS A 188 -8.78 -0.88 -2.81
C HIS A 188 -9.09 -0.20 -1.47
N CYS A 189 -8.30 -0.46 -0.44
CA CYS A 189 -8.42 0.19 0.87
C CYS A 189 -8.24 1.70 0.75
N LEU A 190 -7.20 2.14 0.03
CA LEU A 190 -6.94 3.55 -0.26
C LEU A 190 -8.12 4.23 -0.98
N TYR A 191 -8.65 3.55 -2.00
CA TYR A 191 -9.82 4.02 -2.75
C TYR A 191 -11.03 4.18 -1.83
N GLN A 192 -11.35 3.17 -1.01
CA GLN A 192 -12.48 3.22 -0.08
C GLN A 192 -12.32 4.34 0.95
N ALA A 193 -11.16 4.48 1.59
CA ALA A 193 -10.90 5.52 2.57
C ALA A 193 -11.08 6.93 1.98
N THR A 194 -10.61 7.13 0.75
CA THR A 194 -10.75 8.41 0.03
C THR A 194 -12.22 8.66 -0.36
N CYS A 195 -12.91 7.66 -0.92
CA CYS A 195 -14.32 7.78 -1.31
C CYS A 195 -15.23 8.09 -0.12
N HIS A 196 -15.02 7.42 1.02
CA HIS A 196 -15.78 7.68 2.25
C HIS A 196 -15.67 9.15 2.68
N SER A 197 -14.48 9.74 2.60
CA SER A 197 -14.27 11.16 2.92
C SER A 197 -14.91 12.10 1.91
N LEU A 198 -14.89 11.79 0.61
CA LEU A 198 -15.55 12.61 -0.41
C LEU A 198 -17.07 12.67 -0.21
N LEU A 199 -17.70 11.54 0.12
CA LEU A 199 -19.13 11.49 0.45
C LEU A 199 -19.45 12.26 1.73
N ASN A 200 -18.60 12.17 2.74
CA ASN A 200 -18.77 12.91 3.99
C ASN A 200 -18.55 14.42 3.81
N LYS A 201 -17.56 14.85 3.02
CA LYS A 201 -17.35 16.27 2.72
C LYS A 201 -18.48 16.84 1.85
N ALA A 202 -19.09 16.05 0.96
CA ALA A 202 -20.28 16.46 0.20
C ALA A 202 -21.51 16.67 1.11
N THR A 203 -21.81 15.71 1.99
CA THR A 203 -22.95 15.84 2.93
C THR A 203 -22.76 16.95 3.97
N VAL A 204 -21.51 17.24 4.37
CA VAL A 204 -21.19 18.38 5.25
C VAL A 204 -21.33 19.71 4.51
N LYS A 205 -20.93 19.79 3.22
CA LYS A 205 -21.20 20.98 2.38
C LYS A 205 -22.69 21.22 2.21
N GLU A 206 -23.47 20.18 1.92
CA GLU A 206 -24.93 20.29 1.84
C GLU A 206 -25.55 20.77 3.16
N LYS A 207 -25.11 20.27 4.33
CA LYS A 207 -25.59 20.79 5.64
C LYS A 207 -25.16 22.23 5.92
N LYS A 208 -24.04 22.70 5.36
CA LYS A 208 -23.55 24.07 5.51
C LYS A 208 -24.25 25.05 4.55
N GLU A 209 -24.62 24.57 3.35
CA GLU A 209 -25.41 25.30 2.35
C GLU A 209 -26.92 25.29 2.66
N ASN A 210 -27.47 24.26 3.34
CA ASN A 210 -28.87 24.26 3.77
C ASN A 210 -29.19 25.23 4.92
N LYS A 211 -28.21 26.02 5.39
CA LYS A 211 -28.42 27.23 6.21
C LYS A 211 -28.47 28.53 5.39
N LYS A 212 -28.34 28.45 4.05
CA LYS A 212 -28.53 29.54 3.10
C LYS A 212 -29.13 28.98 1.79
N SER A 213 -30.46 28.78 1.76
CA SER A 213 -31.35 28.71 0.58
C SER A 213 -31.07 27.65 -0.53
N VAL A 214 -32.16 27.03 -0.99
CA VAL A 214 -32.33 25.90 -1.96
C VAL A 214 -32.42 26.43 -3.42
N PRO A 215 -32.37 25.60 -4.50
CA PRO A 215 -31.40 24.57 -4.92
C PRO A 215 -30.76 24.92 -6.29
N GLU A 216 -29.62 24.31 -6.67
CA GLU A 216 -29.36 24.10 -8.11
C GLU A 216 -28.51 22.85 -8.37
N SER A 217 -29.01 22.08 -9.32
CA SER A 217 -28.59 20.75 -9.75
C SER A 217 -27.27 20.74 -10.52
N SER A 218 -26.34 19.85 -10.15
CA SER A 218 -25.52 19.13 -11.13
C SER A 218 -24.85 17.91 -10.48
N CYS A 219 -25.37 16.74 -10.82
CA CYS A 219 -24.74 15.45 -10.54
C CYS A 219 -23.53 15.32 -11.46
N PHE A 220 -22.32 15.53 -10.94
CA PHE A 220 -21.10 15.19 -11.68
C PHE A 220 -20.92 13.66 -11.66
N SER A 221 -21.28 13.03 -12.78
CA SER A 221 -20.95 11.63 -13.05
C SER A 221 -19.43 11.46 -13.05
N CYS A 222 -18.87 10.81 -12.02
CA CYS A 222 -17.49 10.36 -12.05
C CYS A 222 -17.40 9.11 -12.94
N GLY A 223 -17.23 9.32 -14.24
CA GLY A 223 -16.89 8.29 -15.21
C GLY A 223 -15.41 7.96 -15.10
N LEU A 224 -15.06 7.00 -14.22
CA LEU A 224 -13.74 6.37 -14.23
C LEU A 224 -13.92 4.89 -14.63
N ASN A 225 -13.37 4.57 -15.80
CA ASN A 225 -13.44 3.28 -16.46
C ASN A 225 -12.63 2.23 -15.67
N ASN A 226 -13.28 1.57 -14.73
CA ASN A 226 -12.66 0.70 -13.73
C ASN A 226 -12.48 -0.75 -14.22
N ARG A 227 -11.56 -0.99 -15.17
CA ARG A 227 -11.15 -2.37 -15.55
C ARG A 227 -10.41 -3.10 -14.43
N TRP A 228 -9.81 -2.38 -13.49
CA TRP A 228 -9.02 -2.93 -12.39
C TRP A 228 -9.86 -3.40 -11.18
N LEU A 229 -11.05 -2.83 -10.99
CA LEU A 229 -11.91 -3.13 -9.83
C LEU A 229 -12.94 -4.23 -10.10
N ALA A 230 -13.33 -4.46 -11.37
CA ALA A 230 -14.34 -5.45 -11.71
C ALA A 230 -13.92 -6.92 -11.43
N SER A 231 -12.62 -7.19 -11.32
CA SER A 231 -12.08 -8.54 -11.12
C SER A 231 -11.92 -8.97 -9.65
N ALA A 232 -12.10 -8.06 -8.68
CA ALA A 232 -12.00 -8.37 -7.25
C ALA A 232 -13.35 -8.75 -6.59
N SER A 233 -14.48 -8.53 -7.26
CA SER A 233 -15.81 -8.61 -6.64
C SER A 233 -16.53 -9.97 -6.74
N LEU A 234 -15.87 -11.05 -7.20
CA LEU A 234 -16.56 -12.30 -7.57
C LEU A 234 -16.23 -13.55 -6.75
N ARG A 235 -15.56 -13.47 -5.60
CA ARG A 235 -15.36 -14.67 -4.74
C ARG A 235 -15.44 -14.38 -3.24
N THR A 236 -16.63 -14.05 -2.75
CA THR A 236 -17.04 -14.34 -1.35
C THR A 236 -18.57 -14.34 -1.27
N ALA A 237 -19.22 -15.44 -1.67
CA ALA A 237 -20.60 -15.73 -1.28
C ALA A 237 -20.93 -17.21 -1.55
N SER A 238 -20.83 -18.06 -0.53
CA SER A 238 -21.70 -19.23 -0.32
C SER A 238 -21.29 -19.99 0.95
N VAL A 239 -21.96 -19.68 2.05
CA VAL A 239 -22.17 -20.61 3.17
C VAL A 239 -23.67 -20.88 3.19
N PRO A 240 -24.15 -22.13 3.00
CA PRO A 240 -25.54 -22.46 3.23
C PRO A 240 -25.71 -22.95 4.67
N SER A 241 -26.56 -22.26 5.43
CA SER A 241 -27.07 -22.68 6.72
C SER A 241 -28.50 -23.19 6.56
N GLU A 242 -28.73 -24.50 6.60
CA GLU A 242 -30.04 -25.07 6.94
C GLU A 242 -29.84 -26.35 7.77
N VAL A 243 -30.33 -26.30 9.01
CA VAL A 243 -30.51 -27.43 9.92
C VAL A 243 -32.00 -27.70 9.99
N PRO A 244 -32.51 -28.91 9.72
CA PRO A 244 -33.91 -29.23 10.00
C PRO A 244 -34.04 -29.82 11.41
N CYS A 245 -34.93 -29.22 12.21
CA CYS A 245 -35.44 -29.82 13.44
C CYS A 245 -36.24 -31.10 13.12
N SER A 246 -36.05 -32.13 13.95
CA SER A 246 -36.96 -33.26 14.13
C SER A 246 -37.81 -33.05 15.38
#